data_AF-A0A7R9QX93-F1
#
_entry.id   AF-A0A7R9QX93-F1
#
_cell.length_a   1.000
_cell.length_b   1.000
_cell.length_c   1.000
_cell.angle_alpha   90.00
_cell.angle_beta   90.00
_cell.angle_gamma   90.00
#
_symmetry.space_group_name_H-M   'P 1'
#
loop_
_entity.id
_entity.type
_entity.pdbx_description
1 polymer ?
#
loop_
_entity_poly.entity_id
_entity_poly.type
_entity_poly.pdbx_seq_one_letter_code
_entity_poly.pdbx_strand_id
1 'polypeptide(L)'
;EKPRGIALNVMIGYIFLTDWGNTRPGIIRCELDGENVKVLFNETVVSWPNGIAVDYLTNKIYWVDAKRDYIASADFEGHHLTYISEGDSTPHPFALGVFKNYIYFDDWNLQQIILMNKNDGSDRRVILSEIAGAMDLKIVTPQLRDSVNSCSDNKTSNCSHLCVPKRFGGHKCLCPDGFDVVKTPEGNEQCGCRNGEELTKSGLCKPRKEGQSCNNEEFLCDNGLCIQKLWKCDRDNDCGDGSDEKNCSDHQCNENEFQCKRSNKCIPSHWKCDFDADCMDGSDEELTMCSSVYPKCNESTQFQCKNHRCIDRKLMCDMEDNCRDGSDEENCTTKTSKCKEDEFQCKNGDCVLAVWRCDGDNDCRDKSDEANCSRSSCNSWQFSCDHMKCIFKTWQCDGEYDCEDHTDEKDCPNSTSVVTKPSTAISTTSTTANPLDSCAGDWFRCATGICVPLIWRCDRVDDCGDNSDESGCDYKNSGSATSPAVPTQGSKEGCGRERFQCADGQCVWDSWLCDGQKDCDGGEDEDNCKFGAKNCTENEFKCIHTSGCVPLSDVCNGRDDCGDGTDEWGCRNEQTDHAVKPAMKCSGFTCKSGECVESHKRCNHRPDCFDGSDEDNCSHTIYAVND
;
A
#
# COMPACT_ATOMS: atom_id res chain seq x y z
N GLU A 1 9.67 3.90 -3.30
CA GLU A 1 10.64 2.96 -3.92
C GLU A 1 10.99 1.78 -3.02
N LYS A 2 10.57 1.76 -1.75
CA LYS A 2 10.75 0.61 -0.85
C LYS A 2 9.48 0.44 0.01
N PRO A 3 8.38 -0.12 -0.52
CA PRO A 3 7.19 -0.37 0.27
C PRO A 3 7.50 -1.37 1.39
N ARG A 4 6.93 -1.16 2.57
CA ARG A 4 7.19 -2.00 3.76
C ARG A 4 5.92 -2.54 4.40
N GLY A 5 4.92 -1.69 4.59
CA GLY A 5 3.63 -2.05 5.16
C GLY A 5 2.50 -1.79 4.17
N ILE A 6 1.48 -2.65 4.24
CA ILE A 6 0.24 -2.52 3.48
C ILE A 6 -0.97 -2.82 4.36
N ALA A 7 -2.00 -1.99 4.26
CA ALA A 7 -3.30 -2.20 4.87
C ALA A 7 -4.41 -1.83 3.88
N LEU A 8 -5.51 -2.57 3.88
CA LEU A 8 -6.59 -2.40 2.91
C LEU A 8 -7.90 -2.14 3.63
N ASN A 9 -8.71 -1.22 3.10
CA ASN A 9 -10.12 -1.10 3.43
C ASN A 9 -10.96 -1.58 2.23
N VAL A 10 -11.36 -2.84 2.25
CA VAL A 10 -12.07 -3.48 1.13
C VAL A 10 -13.49 -2.93 0.96
N MET A 11 -14.11 -2.43 2.04
CA MET A 11 -15.46 -1.85 2.02
C MET A 11 -15.51 -0.51 1.28
N ILE A 12 -14.53 0.36 1.55
CA ILE A 12 -14.48 1.70 0.95
C ILE A 12 -13.65 1.70 -0.35
N GLY A 13 -12.79 0.69 -0.53
CA GLY A 13 -11.98 0.56 -1.73
C GLY A 13 -10.63 1.27 -1.65
N TYR A 14 -9.99 1.28 -0.48
CA TYR A 14 -8.68 1.90 -0.28
C TYR A 14 -7.56 0.89 0.00
N ILE A 15 -6.37 1.28 -0.43
CA ILE A 15 -5.09 0.71 -0.04
C ILE A 15 -4.27 1.80 0.62
N PHE A 16 -3.64 1.49 1.74
CA PHE A 16 -2.66 2.33 2.41
C PHE A 16 -1.32 1.61 2.44
N LEU A 17 -0.27 2.33 2.09
CA LEU A 17 1.09 1.84 1.96
C LEU A 17 2.05 2.71 2.75
N THR A 18 3.02 2.09 3.40
CA THR A 18 4.18 2.78 3.96
C THR A 18 5.38 2.54 3.06
N ASP A 19 6.09 3.61 2.72
CA ASP A 19 7.32 3.59 1.95
C ASP A 19 8.44 4.25 2.75
N TRP A 20 9.54 3.54 2.95
CA TRP A 20 10.70 4.05 3.70
C TRP A 20 11.85 4.43 2.76
N GLY A 21 11.55 4.69 1.49
CA GLY A 21 12.53 5.04 0.47
C GLY A 21 13.51 6.13 0.92
N ASN A 22 14.78 6.00 0.50
CA ASN A 22 15.88 6.86 0.96
C ASN A 22 15.70 8.35 0.62
N THR A 23 14.93 8.66 -0.44
CA THR A 23 14.75 10.01 -0.97
C THR A 23 13.35 10.58 -0.74
N ARG A 24 12.34 9.71 -0.59
CA ARG A 24 10.92 10.07 -0.45
C ARG A 24 10.19 9.03 0.43
N PRO A 25 10.44 9.00 1.75
CA PRO A 25 9.62 8.21 2.65
C PRO A 25 8.21 8.82 2.72
N GLY A 26 7.20 7.99 2.84
CA GLY A 26 5.83 8.47 2.84
C GLY A 26 4.80 7.42 3.20
N ILE A 27 3.62 7.92 3.56
CA ILE A 27 2.40 7.12 3.65
C ILE A 27 1.54 7.48 2.46
N ILE A 28 1.23 6.48 1.65
CA ILE A 28 0.56 6.62 0.37
C ILE A 28 -0.80 5.94 0.48
N ARG A 29 -1.82 6.57 -0.09
CA ARG A 29 -3.13 5.98 -0.29
C ARG A 29 -3.41 5.86 -1.78
N CYS A 30 -3.99 4.76 -2.20
CA CYS A 30 -4.63 4.63 -3.51
C CYS A 30 -5.94 3.87 -3.39
N GLU A 31 -6.69 3.81 -4.49
CA GLU A 31 -7.87 2.94 -4.57
C GLU A 31 -7.46 1.49 -4.84
N LEU A 32 -8.36 0.52 -4.61
CA LEU A 32 -8.06 -0.91 -4.80
C LEU A 32 -7.64 -1.27 -6.23
N ASP A 33 -7.98 -0.43 -7.21
CA ASP A 33 -7.53 -0.59 -8.60
C ASP A 33 -6.20 0.10 -8.92
N GLY A 34 -5.55 0.67 -7.91
CA GLY A 34 -4.30 1.41 -8.05
C GLY A 34 -4.47 2.84 -8.59
N GLU A 35 -5.69 3.29 -8.89
CA GLU A 35 -5.95 4.66 -9.30
C GLU A 35 -5.94 5.63 -8.09
N ASN A 36 -5.99 6.93 -8.38
CA ASN A 36 -6.16 7.98 -7.37
C ASN A 36 -5.10 7.96 -6.25
N VAL A 37 -3.84 7.72 -6.64
CA VAL A 37 -2.69 7.70 -5.74
C VAL A 37 -2.49 9.09 -5.12
N LYS A 38 -2.49 9.16 -3.80
CA LYS A 38 -2.30 10.38 -2.99
C LYS A 38 -1.25 10.09 -1.91
N VAL A 39 -0.26 10.98 -1.78
CA VAL A 39 0.69 10.96 -0.65
C VAL A 39 0.01 11.67 0.52
N LEU A 40 -0.26 10.96 1.60
CA LEU A 40 -0.90 11.51 2.81
C LEU A 40 0.13 12.20 3.71
N PHE A 41 1.25 11.54 3.93
CA PHE A 41 2.35 12.03 4.77
C PHE A 41 3.67 11.84 4.04
N ASN A 42 4.55 12.83 4.15
CA ASN A 42 5.86 12.87 3.48
C ASN A 42 7.00 12.89 4.51
N GLU A 43 8.22 13.18 4.06
CA GLU A 43 9.43 13.21 4.88
C GLU A 43 9.40 14.22 6.04
N THR A 44 8.43 15.15 6.07
CA THR A 44 8.24 16.07 7.20
C THR A 44 7.62 15.38 8.41
N VAL A 45 6.79 14.34 8.20
CA VAL A 45 6.06 13.61 9.24
C VAL A 45 6.64 12.22 9.47
N VAL A 46 7.07 11.54 8.41
CA VAL A 46 7.61 10.18 8.47
C VAL A 46 9.08 10.12 8.05
N SER A 47 9.77 9.08 8.47
CA SER A 47 11.15 8.78 8.10
C SER A 47 11.32 7.28 7.83
N TRP A 48 11.07 6.41 8.82
CA TRP A 48 11.03 4.96 8.63
C TRP A 48 9.64 4.42 9.00
N PRO A 49 8.61 4.72 8.18
CA PRO A 49 7.29 4.18 8.41
C PRO A 49 7.31 2.67 8.13
N ASN A 50 7.01 1.87 9.16
CA ASN A 50 7.04 0.41 9.08
C ASN A 50 5.64 -0.16 8.95
N GLY A 51 5.08 -0.70 10.03
CA GLY A 51 3.74 -1.26 10.08
C GLY A 51 2.67 -0.18 9.94
N ILE A 52 1.58 -0.56 9.26
CA ILE A 52 0.37 0.24 9.11
C ILE A 52 -0.84 -0.68 9.29
N ALA A 53 -1.87 -0.16 9.95
CA ALA A 53 -3.15 -0.83 10.13
C ALA A 53 -4.31 0.14 9.91
N VAL A 54 -5.45 -0.40 9.52
CA VAL A 54 -6.69 0.34 9.28
C VAL A 54 -7.71 -0.05 10.33
N ASP A 55 -8.35 0.97 10.90
CA ASP A 55 -9.57 0.80 11.70
C ASP A 55 -10.79 1.16 10.83
N TYR A 56 -11.53 0.13 10.44
CA TYR A 56 -12.70 0.23 9.58
C TYR A 56 -13.88 0.95 10.26
N LEU A 57 -13.98 0.91 11.60
CA LEU A 57 -15.11 1.48 12.32
C LEU A 57 -14.95 3.00 12.51
N THR A 58 -13.72 3.46 12.68
CA THR A 58 -13.42 4.88 12.93
C THR A 58 -12.86 5.61 11.72
N ASN A 59 -12.70 4.94 10.58
CA ASN A 59 -12.07 5.47 9.36
C ASN A 59 -10.69 6.09 9.61
N LYS A 60 -9.87 5.40 10.41
CA LYS A 60 -8.52 5.85 10.77
C LYS A 60 -7.46 4.88 10.32
N ILE A 61 -6.31 5.43 9.93
CA ILE A 61 -5.07 4.67 9.81
C ILE A 61 -4.22 4.87 11.05
N TYR A 62 -3.47 3.82 11.38
CA TYR A 62 -2.49 3.79 12.45
C TYR A 62 -1.18 3.28 11.87
N TRP A 63 -0.06 3.93 12.18
CA TRP A 63 1.26 3.50 11.72
C TRP A 63 2.30 3.69 12.81
N VAL A 64 3.43 3.02 12.63
CA VAL A 64 4.62 3.22 13.47
C VAL A 64 5.79 3.74 12.64
N ASP A 65 6.61 4.58 13.27
CA ASP A 65 7.86 5.06 12.69
C ASP A 65 9.04 4.67 13.58
N ALA A 66 9.94 3.84 13.06
CA ALA A 66 11.07 3.30 13.81
C ALA A 66 12.29 4.23 13.87
N LYS A 67 12.28 5.35 13.13
CA LYS A 67 13.36 6.33 13.18
C LYS A 67 13.02 7.49 14.09
N ARG A 68 11.75 7.84 14.13
CA ARG A 68 11.19 8.93 14.94
C ARG A 68 10.53 8.43 16.23
N ASP A 69 10.56 7.11 16.46
CA ASP A 69 10.16 6.43 17.69
C ASP A 69 8.74 6.78 18.14
N TYR A 70 7.76 6.65 17.25
CA TYR A 70 6.37 6.96 17.57
C TYR A 70 5.35 6.01 16.96
N ILE A 71 4.15 6.05 17.53
CA ILE A 71 2.91 5.51 16.96
C ILE A 71 1.94 6.67 16.74
N ALA A 72 1.41 6.80 15.53
CA ALA A 72 0.49 7.88 15.19
C ALA A 72 -0.77 7.36 14.50
N SER A 73 -1.79 8.22 14.47
CA SER A 73 -3.02 8.00 13.74
C SER A 73 -3.48 9.23 12.97
N ALA A 74 -4.22 9.00 11.91
CA ALA A 74 -4.86 10.03 11.10
C ALA A 74 -6.12 9.47 10.44
N ASP A 75 -6.96 10.34 9.90
CA ASP A 75 -8.05 9.89 9.02
C ASP A 75 -7.54 9.44 7.65
N PHE A 76 -8.43 8.84 6.85
CA PHE A 76 -8.11 8.35 5.50
C PHE A 76 -7.72 9.42 4.48
N GLU A 77 -7.92 10.69 4.78
CA GLU A 77 -7.52 11.82 3.92
C GLU A 77 -6.22 12.49 4.38
N GLY A 78 -5.65 12.03 5.51
CA GLY A 78 -4.41 12.54 6.09
C GLY A 78 -4.62 13.72 7.05
N HIS A 79 -5.86 14.04 7.43
CA HIS A 79 -6.11 15.08 8.43
C HIS A 79 -6.15 14.48 9.85
N HIS A 80 -6.23 15.38 10.84
CA HIS A 80 -6.33 15.02 12.26
C HIS A 80 -5.18 14.12 12.77
N LEU A 81 -3.96 14.37 12.29
CA LEU A 81 -2.75 13.70 12.75
C LEU A 81 -2.62 13.79 14.28
N THR A 82 -2.55 12.63 14.93
CA THR A 82 -2.45 12.49 16.38
C THR A 82 -1.34 11.50 16.74
N TYR A 83 -0.40 11.91 17.59
CA TYR A 83 0.63 11.03 18.16
C TYR A 83 0.07 10.35 19.40
N ILE A 84 0.12 9.02 19.43
CA ILE A 84 -0.47 8.19 20.49
C ILE A 84 0.59 7.80 21.52
N SER A 85 1.80 7.50 21.05
CA SER A 85 2.97 7.19 21.89
C SER A 85 4.22 7.68 21.18
N GLU A 86 5.18 8.19 21.95
CA GLU A 86 6.43 8.78 21.45
C GLU A 86 7.62 8.45 22.37
N GLY A 87 8.82 8.42 21.79
CA GLY A 87 10.10 8.34 22.49
C GLY A 87 10.32 7.03 23.23
N ASP A 88 10.76 7.11 24.49
CA ASP A 88 11.19 5.97 25.31
C ASP A 88 10.11 4.90 25.53
N SER A 89 8.83 5.24 25.29
CA SER A 89 7.73 4.28 25.38
C SER A 89 7.65 3.33 24.18
N THR A 90 8.25 3.72 23.05
CA THR A 90 8.25 3.07 21.73
C THR A 90 9.60 3.27 21.01
N PRO A 91 10.71 2.75 21.57
CA PRO A 91 12.06 3.06 21.09
C PRO A 91 12.49 2.36 19.78
N HIS A 92 11.72 1.43 19.22
CA HIS A 92 11.88 0.92 17.85
C HIS A 92 10.68 0.08 17.36
N PRO A 93 9.50 0.69 17.13
CA PRO A 93 8.32 -0.07 16.77
C PRO A 93 8.38 -0.58 15.33
N PHE A 94 7.99 -1.84 15.08
CA PHE A 94 8.07 -2.42 13.75
C PHE A 94 6.70 -2.66 13.12
N ALA A 95 5.88 -3.56 13.66
CA ALA A 95 4.55 -3.86 13.18
C ALA A 95 3.48 -3.46 14.21
N LEU A 96 2.25 -3.30 13.71
CA LEU A 96 1.10 -3.04 14.58
C LEU A 96 -0.18 -3.65 14.01
N GLY A 97 -1.10 -3.92 14.91
CA GLY A 97 -2.48 -4.32 14.62
C GLY A 97 -3.44 -3.53 15.50
N VAL A 98 -4.60 -3.20 14.95
CA VAL A 98 -5.65 -2.47 15.67
C VAL A 98 -6.84 -3.40 15.87
N PHE A 99 -7.33 -3.49 17.10
CA PHE A 99 -8.55 -4.24 17.40
C PHE A 99 -9.33 -3.57 18.52
N LYS A 100 -10.60 -3.30 18.24
CA LYS A 100 -11.51 -2.61 19.17
C LYS A 100 -10.91 -1.27 19.63
N ASN A 101 -10.63 -1.12 20.94
CA ASN A 101 -10.09 0.10 21.52
C ASN A 101 -8.56 0.07 21.70
N TYR A 102 -7.89 -0.97 21.21
CA TYR A 102 -6.50 -1.23 21.51
C TYR A 102 -5.64 -1.33 20.25
N ILE A 103 -4.39 -0.90 20.39
CA ILE A 103 -3.29 -1.15 19.48
C ILE A 103 -2.40 -2.22 20.10
N TYR A 104 -2.04 -3.19 19.29
CA TYR A 104 -1.02 -4.20 19.57
C TYR A 104 0.16 -3.87 18.67
N PHE A 105 1.34 -3.71 19.22
CA PHE A 105 2.54 -3.44 18.42
C PHE A 105 3.74 -4.17 19.01
N ASP A 106 4.69 -4.50 18.16
CA ASP A 106 5.98 -5.01 18.58
C ASP A 106 7.05 -3.91 18.55
N ASP A 107 8.05 -4.07 19.41
CA ASP A 107 9.19 -3.17 19.49
C ASP A 107 10.48 -3.98 19.60
N TRP A 108 11.41 -3.75 18.66
CA TRP A 108 12.65 -4.52 18.57
C TRP A 108 13.63 -4.21 19.70
N ASN A 109 13.60 -2.98 20.22
CA ASN A 109 14.48 -2.57 21.31
C ASN A 109 13.96 -3.12 22.64
N LEU A 110 12.64 -3.15 22.83
CA LEU A 110 12.01 -3.72 24.03
C LEU A 110 11.90 -5.25 23.97
N GLN A 111 11.96 -5.84 22.78
CA GLN A 111 11.74 -7.27 22.52
C GLN A 111 10.40 -7.75 23.10
N GLN A 112 9.35 -6.96 22.90
CA GLN A 112 8.04 -7.14 23.51
C GLN A 112 6.92 -6.89 22.51
N ILE A 113 5.81 -7.59 22.69
CA ILE A 113 4.51 -7.23 22.12
C ILE A 113 3.72 -6.51 23.20
N ILE A 114 3.31 -5.28 22.90
CA ILE A 114 2.70 -4.37 23.85
C ILE A 114 1.31 -4.02 23.36
N LEU A 115 0.36 -4.02 24.30
CA LEU A 115 -0.99 -3.51 24.12
C LEU A 115 -1.08 -2.11 24.72
N MET A 116 -1.77 -1.19 24.04
CA MET A 116 -2.14 0.13 24.58
C MET A 116 -3.48 0.62 24.00
N ASN A 117 -4.11 1.59 24.66
CA ASN A 117 -5.32 2.24 24.15
C ASN A 117 -5.02 3.04 22.89
N LYS A 118 -5.83 2.85 21.85
CA LYS A 118 -5.61 3.46 20.53
C LYS A 118 -5.83 4.98 20.47
N ASN A 119 -6.48 5.56 21.47
CA ASN A 119 -6.85 6.98 21.46
C ASN A 119 -5.84 7.85 22.19
N ASP A 120 -5.26 7.35 23.29
CA ASP A 120 -4.43 8.14 24.20
C ASP A 120 -3.16 7.42 24.67
N GLY A 121 -2.90 6.19 24.23
CA GLY A 121 -1.75 5.39 24.63
C GLY A 121 -1.81 4.88 26.08
N SER A 122 -2.93 5.08 26.78
CA SER A 122 -3.15 4.59 28.14
C SER A 122 -3.30 3.07 28.20
N ASP A 123 -3.42 2.51 29.41
CA ASP A 123 -3.60 1.07 29.62
C ASP A 123 -2.49 0.21 28.97
N ARG A 124 -1.25 0.75 28.96
CA ARG A 124 -0.08 0.09 28.38
C ARG A 124 0.27 -1.17 29.16
N ARG A 125 0.27 -2.32 28.49
CA ARG A 125 0.56 -3.65 29.07
C ARG A 125 1.45 -4.46 28.15
N VAL A 126 2.44 -5.13 28.72
CA VAL A 126 3.23 -6.12 28.00
C VAL A 126 2.39 -7.39 27.87
N ILE A 127 2.12 -7.81 26.64
CA ILE A 127 1.37 -9.04 26.34
C ILE A 127 2.32 -10.22 26.23
N LEU A 128 3.42 -10.03 25.50
CA LEU A 128 4.50 -10.99 25.36
C LEU A 128 5.84 -10.28 25.50
N SER A 129 6.81 -10.95 26.10
CA SER A 129 8.20 -10.51 26.21
C SER A 129 9.12 -11.52 25.54
N GLU A 130 10.39 -11.15 25.36
CA GLU A 130 11.43 -12.00 24.75
C GLU A 130 11.14 -12.31 23.27
N ILE A 131 10.39 -11.44 22.61
CA ILE A 131 10.09 -11.52 21.18
C ILE A 131 11.12 -10.67 20.45
N ALA A 132 12.19 -11.30 19.97
CA ALA A 132 13.22 -10.64 19.18
C ALA A 132 12.93 -10.78 17.68
N GLY A 133 13.01 -9.66 16.94
CA GLY A 133 12.94 -9.67 15.48
C GLY A 133 11.57 -9.99 14.88
N ALA A 134 10.47 -9.71 15.61
CA ALA A 134 9.13 -9.78 15.02
C ALA A 134 9.00 -8.80 13.84
N MET A 135 8.57 -9.30 12.68
CA MET A 135 8.52 -8.52 11.44
C MET A 135 7.10 -8.10 11.06
N ASP A 136 6.07 -8.79 11.55
CA ASP A 136 4.68 -8.47 11.24
C ASP A 136 3.76 -8.89 12.38
N LEU A 137 2.64 -8.18 12.51
CA LEU A 137 1.60 -8.44 13.49
C LEU A 137 0.25 -8.31 12.78
N LYS A 138 -0.48 -9.43 12.69
CA LYS A 138 -1.81 -9.47 12.09
C LYS A 138 -2.84 -9.94 13.09
N ILE A 139 -3.98 -9.26 13.10
CA ILE A 139 -5.12 -9.63 13.93
C ILE A 139 -6.12 -10.37 13.06
N VAL A 140 -6.47 -11.59 13.46
CA VAL A 140 -7.43 -12.44 12.78
C VAL A 140 -8.67 -12.56 13.66
N THR A 141 -9.81 -12.08 13.17
CA THR A 141 -11.11 -12.28 13.83
C THR A 141 -12.18 -12.68 12.81
N PRO A 142 -13.12 -13.57 13.16
CA PRO A 142 -14.28 -13.88 12.32
C PRO A 142 -15.10 -12.64 11.92
N GLN A 143 -15.16 -11.62 12.77
CA GLN A 143 -15.94 -10.40 12.53
C GLN A 143 -15.41 -9.55 11.35
N LEU A 144 -14.18 -9.78 10.91
CA LEU A 144 -13.60 -9.09 9.74
C LEU A 144 -13.86 -9.84 8.41
N ARG A 145 -14.58 -10.97 8.41
CA ARG A 145 -14.79 -11.82 7.21
C ARG A 145 -16.06 -11.54 6.40
N ASP A 146 -17.06 -10.86 6.97
CA ASP A 146 -18.38 -10.73 6.34
C ASP A 146 -18.58 -9.34 5.73
N SER A 147 -17.91 -9.08 4.60
CA SER A 147 -18.18 -7.88 3.80
C SER A 147 -18.67 -8.27 2.40
N VAL A 148 -19.87 -7.81 2.06
CA VAL A 148 -20.45 -7.97 0.72
C VAL A 148 -20.09 -6.74 -0.10
N ASN A 149 -19.49 -6.93 -1.26
CA ASN A 149 -19.16 -5.86 -2.19
C ASN A 149 -19.52 -6.26 -3.63
N SER A 150 -19.33 -5.34 -4.59
CA SER A 150 -19.65 -5.56 -6.00
C SER A 150 -18.95 -6.77 -6.65
N CYS A 151 -17.89 -7.30 -6.04
CA CYS A 151 -17.17 -8.50 -6.47
C CYS A 151 -17.64 -9.80 -5.80
N SER A 152 -18.48 -9.73 -4.77
CA SER A 152 -19.02 -10.92 -4.07
C SER A 152 -20.00 -11.71 -4.95
N ASP A 153 -20.67 -11.04 -5.88
CA ASP A 153 -21.63 -11.65 -6.80
C ASP A 153 -20.98 -12.03 -8.14
N ASN A 154 -20.64 -13.32 -8.29
CA ASN A 154 -20.07 -13.89 -9.53
C ASN A 154 -20.91 -13.69 -10.80
N LYS A 155 -22.17 -13.25 -10.68
CA LYS A 155 -23.06 -13.01 -11.82
C LYS A 155 -23.01 -11.57 -12.34
N THR A 156 -22.57 -10.62 -11.51
CA THR A 156 -22.53 -9.19 -11.86
C THR A 156 -21.11 -8.69 -12.08
N SER A 157 -20.11 -9.37 -11.53
CA SER A 157 -18.71 -8.96 -11.65
C SER A 157 -18.04 -9.37 -12.96
N ASN A 158 -18.43 -10.48 -13.60
CA ASN A 158 -17.95 -10.95 -14.92
C ASN A 158 -16.42 -10.81 -15.18
N CYS A 159 -15.59 -10.73 -14.13
CA CYS A 159 -14.15 -10.58 -14.25
C CYS A 159 -13.51 -11.94 -14.45
N SER A 160 -12.58 -12.02 -15.40
CA SER A 160 -11.86 -13.27 -15.65
C SER A 160 -10.85 -13.66 -14.57
N HIS A 161 -10.21 -12.69 -13.89
CA HIS A 161 -9.11 -12.94 -12.95
C HIS A 161 -9.34 -12.23 -11.62
N LEU A 162 -8.93 -10.96 -11.49
CA LEU A 162 -9.05 -10.21 -10.25
C LEU A 162 -10.19 -9.20 -10.38
N CYS A 163 -11.13 -9.22 -9.44
CA CYS A 163 -12.18 -8.22 -9.30
C CYS A 163 -11.86 -7.33 -8.11
N VAL A 164 -11.82 -6.02 -8.31
CA VAL A 164 -11.68 -5.04 -7.23
C VAL A 164 -12.90 -4.13 -7.15
N PRO A 165 -13.52 -3.95 -5.97
CA PRO A 165 -14.66 -3.05 -5.82
C PRO A 165 -14.22 -1.58 -5.94
N LYS A 166 -15.07 -0.75 -6.58
CA LYS A 166 -14.89 0.70 -6.66
C LYS A 166 -15.67 1.43 -5.57
N ARG A 167 -15.17 2.59 -5.13
CA ARG A 167 -15.72 3.40 -4.02
C ARG A 167 -17.19 3.80 -4.21
N PHE A 168 -17.59 4.15 -5.43
CA PHE A 168 -18.94 4.66 -5.74
C PHE A 168 -19.88 3.59 -6.30
N GLY A 169 -19.61 2.32 -6.00
CA GLY A 169 -20.31 1.18 -6.56
C GLY A 169 -19.71 0.70 -7.89
N GLY A 170 -20.01 -0.55 -8.22
CA GLY A 170 -19.39 -1.25 -9.33
C GLY A 170 -18.04 -1.87 -8.95
N HIS A 171 -17.39 -2.44 -9.96
CA HIS A 171 -16.12 -3.14 -9.82
C HIS A 171 -15.24 -2.84 -11.03
N LYS A 172 -13.96 -3.15 -10.92
CA LYS A 172 -13.02 -3.15 -12.03
C LYS A 172 -12.35 -4.50 -12.11
N CYS A 173 -12.24 -5.02 -13.32
CA CYS A 173 -11.50 -6.24 -13.58
C CYS A 173 -10.03 -5.87 -13.81
N LEU A 174 -9.14 -6.46 -13.02
CA LEU A 174 -7.70 -6.35 -13.17
C LEU A 174 -7.14 -7.65 -13.74
N CYS A 175 -6.10 -7.49 -14.54
CA CYS A 175 -5.43 -8.58 -15.22
C CYS A 175 -4.07 -8.88 -14.62
N PRO A 176 -3.62 -10.14 -14.69
CA PRO A 176 -2.25 -10.50 -14.36
C PRO A 176 -1.26 -9.71 -15.22
N ASP A 177 -0.04 -9.55 -14.72
CA ASP A 177 1.03 -8.90 -15.47
C ASP A 177 1.20 -9.52 -16.87
N GLY A 178 1.30 -8.66 -17.89
CA GLY A 178 1.39 -9.06 -19.29
C GLY A 178 0.06 -9.27 -20.01
N PHE A 179 -1.08 -9.07 -19.33
CA PHE A 179 -2.41 -9.14 -19.93
C PHE A 179 -3.16 -7.81 -19.81
N ASP A 180 -3.90 -7.44 -20.85
CA ASP A 180 -4.78 -6.27 -20.86
C ASP A 180 -6.25 -6.70 -20.77
N VAL A 181 -7.10 -5.81 -20.28
CA VAL A 181 -8.55 -6.03 -20.29
C VAL A 181 -9.07 -5.91 -21.72
N VAL A 182 -9.63 -7.00 -22.24
CA VAL A 182 -10.26 -7.11 -23.55
C VAL A 182 -11.77 -7.32 -23.38
N LYS A 183 -12.57 -6.56 -24.14
CA LYS A 183 -14.03 -6.72 -24.14
C LYS A 183 -14.43 -7.84 -25.09
N THR A 184 -15.09 -8.86 -24.55
CA THR A 184 -15.66 -9.95 -25.34
C THR A 184 -16.86 -9.46 -26.18
N PRO A 185 -17.26 -10.18 -27.25
CA PRO A 185 -18.45 -9.86 -28.05
C PRO A 185 -19.75 -9.79 -27.24
N GLU A 186 -19.78 -10.42 -26.07
CA GLU A 186 -20.90 -10.46 -25.13
C GLU A 186 -20.88 -9.29 -24.13
N GLY A 187 -19.86 -8.44 -24.17
CA GLY A 187 -19.70 -7.28 -23.30
C GLY A 187 -18.94 -7.55 -21.99
N ASN A 188 -18.46 -8.78 -21.76
CA ASN A 188 -17.69 -9.14 -20.56
C ASN A 188 -16.23 -8.69 -20.68
N GLU A 189 -15.65 -8.23 -19.57
CA GLU A 189 -14.25 -7.83 -19.46
C GLU A 189 -13.38 -9.04 -19.09
N GLN A 190 -12.59 -9.51 -20.06
CA GLN A 190 -11.69 -10.65 -19.88
C GLN A 190 -10.25 -10.24 -20.12
N CYS A 191 -9.32 -10.86 -19.40
CA CYS A 191 -7.91 -10.64 -19.63
C CYS A 191 -7.49 -11.34 -20.91
N GLY A 192 -6.92 -10.57 -21.81
CA GLY A 192 -6.43 -11.03 -23.09
C GLY A 192 -5.10 -10.36 -23.42
N CYS A 193 -4.54 -10.78 -24.54
CA CYS A 193 -3.31 -10.19 -25.01
C CYS A 193 -3.55 -8.78 -25.56
N ARG A 194 -2.52 -7.95 -25.45
CA ARG A 194 -2.54 -6.58 -25.94
C ARG A 194 -2.80 -6.56 -27.45
N ASN A 195 -3.37 -5.46 -27.95
CA ASN A 195 -3.65 -5.32 -29.38
C ASN A 195 -2.38 -5.57 -30.22
N GLY A 196 -2.42 -6.58 -31.09
CA GLY A 196 -1.27 -7.02 -31.88
C GLY A 196 -0.54 -8.23 -31.32
N GLU A 197 -1.01 -8.83 -30.23
CA GLU A 197 -0.49 -10.07 -29.65
C GLU A 197 -1.56 -11.18 -29.62
N GLU A 198 -1.13 -12.44 -29.60
CA GLU A 198 -1.95 -13.64 -29.53
C GLU A 198 -1.48 -14.55 -28.41
N LEU A 199 -2.45 -15.19 -27.75
CA LEU A 199 -2.24 -16.10 -26.65
C LEU A 199 -1.62 -17.40 -27.18
N THR A 200 -0.40 -17.72 -26.76
CA THR A 200 0.26 -18.97 -27.14
C THR A 200 -0.41 -20.15 -26.45
N LYS A 201 -0.15 -21.37 -26.95
CA LYS A 201 -0.57 -22.61 -26.27
C LYS A 201 -0.02 -22.77 -24.84
N SER A 202 1.03 -22.01 -24.50
CA SER A 202 1.62 -21.97 -23.16
C SER A 202 0.99 -20.90 -22.26
N GLY A 203 -0.02 -20.17 -22.73
CA GLY A 203 -0.70 -19.13 -21.95
C GLY A 203 0.10 -17.83 -21.82
N LEU A 204 0.97 -17.50 -22.79
CA LEU A 204 1.71 -16.23 -22.84
C LEU A 204 1.27 -15.40 -24.04
N CYS A 205 1.28 -14.08 -23.90
CA CYS A 205 1.00 -13.18 -25.02
C CYS A 205 2.25 -12.97 -25.88
N LYS A 206 2.13 -13.19 -27.20
CA LYS A 206 3.20 -12.95 -28.17
C LYS A 206 2.69 -12.17 -29.38
N PRO A 207 3.49 -11.30 -30.02
CA PRO A 207 3.08 -10.54 -31.21
C PRO A 207 2.51 -11.42 -32.33
N ARG A 208 1.39 -11.00 -32.92
CA ARG A 208 0.79 -11.59 -34.13
C ARG A 208 1.75 -11.44 -35.29
N LYS A 209 1.99 -12.55 -35.98
CA LYS A 209 2.91 -12.59 -37.11
C LYS A 209 2.19 -12.21 -38.40
N GLU A 210 2.03 -10.92 -38.62
CA GLU A 210 1.82 -10.36 -39.95
C GLU A 210 3.07 -9.55 -40.35
N GLY A 211 3.92 -10.18 -41.17
CA GLY A 211 4.98 -9.50 -41.92
C GLY A 211 6.08 -8.81 -41.11
N GLN A 212 6.79 -9.54 -40.24
CA GLN A 212 8.00 -9.01 -39.59
C GLN A 212 9.23 -9.14 -40.51
N SER A 213 9.82 -8.00 -40.88
CA SER A 213 11.27 -7.93 -41.07
C SER A 213 11.90 -7.62 -39.71
N CYS A 214 12.78 -8.48 -39.20
CA CYS A 214 13.53 -8.17 -37.98
C CYS A 214 14.48 -6.98 -38.22
N ASN A 215 14.88 -6.30 -37.14
CA ASN A 215 15.84 -5.20 -37.23
C ASN A 215 17.19 -5.70 -37.77
N ASN A 216 18.06 -4.79 -38.24
CA ASN A 216 19.37 -5.14 -38.80
C ASN A 216 20.32 -5.87 -37.81
N GLU A 217 19.99 -5.96 -36.53
CA GLU A 217 20.78 -6.61 -35.48
C GLU A 217 20.16 -7.93 -34.99
N GLU A 218 19.03 -8.35 -35.56
CA GLU A 218 18.26 -9.53 -35.16
C GLU A 218 18.24 -10.60 -36.27
N PHE A 219 18.08 -11.87 -35.88
CA PHE A 219 17.91 -13.02 -36.74
C PHE A 219 16.44 -13.48 -36.73
N LEU A 220 15.87 -13.67 -37.92
CA LEU A 220 14.50 -14.18 -38.09
C LEU A 220 14.52 -15.71 -38.12
N CYS A 221 13.94 -16.32 -37.09
CA CYS A 221 13.70 -17.76 -37.00
C CYS A 221 12.66 -18.22 -38.05
N ASP A 222 12.60 -19.51 -38.39
CA ASP A 222 11.62 -20.04 -39.36
C ASP A 222 10.20 -20.01 -38.79
N ASN A 223 10.05 -20.21 -37.49
CA ASN A 223 8.84 -19.95 -36.75
C ASN A 223 8.56 -18.46 -36.58
N GLY A 224 9.33 -17.57 -37.22
CA GLY A 224 9.33 -16.09 -37.26
C GLY A 224 9.36 -15.37 -35.91
N LEU A 225 10.05 -15.93 -34.93
CA LEU A 225 10.61 -15.20 -33.80
C LEU A 225 11.83 -14.38 -34.26
N CYS A 226 12.02 -13.16 -33.75
CA CYS A 226 13.28 -12.43 -33.93
C CYS A 226 14.12 -12.65 -32.68
N ILE A 227 15.32 -13.21 -32.84
CA ILE A 227 16.31 -13.36 -31.77
C ILE A 227 17.51 -12.46 -32.05
N GLN A 228 18.35 -12.21 -31.05
CA GLN A 228 19.59 -11.47 -31.29
C GLN A 228 20.48 -12.24 -32.26
N LYS A 229 21.19 -11.56 -33.16
CA LYS A 229 22.14 -12.25 -34.08
C LYS A 229 23.20 -13.07 -33.34
N LEU A 230 23.52 -12.70 -32.10
CA LEU A 230 24.45 -13.41 -31.23
C LEU A 230 23.93 -14.79 -30.78
N TRP A 231 22.61 -15.01 -30.83
CA TRP A 231 21.94 -16.27 -30.44
C TRP A 231 21.71 -17.18 -31.65
N LYS A 232 22.33 -16.86 -32.79
CA LYS A 232 22.35 -17.75 -33.94
C LYS A 232 23.60 -18.61 -33.83
N CYS A 233 23.47 -19.93 -33.82
CA CYS A 233 24.58 -20.87 -33.78
C CYS A 233 25.37 -20.91 -32.45
N ASP A 234 24.73 -20.62 -31.33
CA ASP A 234 25.32 -20.70 -29.99
C ASP A 234 25.10 -22.06 -29.29
N ARG A 235 24.40 -22.98 -29.96
CA ARG A 235 24.02 -24.34 -29.54
C ARG A 235 22.83 -24.41 -28.60
N ASP A 236 22.20 -23.28 -28.31
CA ASP A 236 20.92 -23.23 -27.65
C ASP A 236 19.80 -23.07 -28.69
N ASN A 237 18.61 -23.57 -28.36
CA ASN A 237 17.45 -23.46 -29.25
C ASN A 237 16.60 -22.27 -28.79
N ASP A 238 17.13 -21.07 -29.01
CA ASP A 238 16.51 -19.79 -28.68
C ASP A 238 15.30 -19.49 -29.57
N CYS A 239 15.34 -19.95 -30.82
CA CYS A 239 14.18 -19.91 -31.70
C CYS A 239 13.05 -20.83 -31.20
N GLY A 240 13.35 -21.87 -30.40
CA GLY A 240 12.40 -22.90 -29.99
C GLY A 240 12.05 -23.93 -31.08
N ASP A 241 12.35 -23.66 -32.36
CA ASP A 241 12.17 -24.55 -33.51
C ASP A 241 13.49 -25.09 -34.11
N GLY A 242 14.62 -24.73 -33.49
CA GLY A 242 15.99 -25.11 -33.83
C GLY A 242 16.48 -24.50 -35.13
N SER A 243 15.90 -23.39 -35.60
CA SER A 243 16.28 -22.76 -36.87
C SER A 243 17.44 -21.78 -36.77
N ASP A 244 17.70 -21.26 -35.59
CA ASP A 244 18.96 -20.62 -35.17
C ASP A 244 20.17 -21.54 -35.30
N GLU A 245 20.00 -22.82 -35.04
CA GLU A 245 21.08 -23.82 -35.01
C GLU A 245 21.32 -24.54 -36.35
N LYS A 246 20.66 -24.09 -37.42
CA LYS A 246 20.81 -24.65 -38.76
C LYS A 246 21.84 -23.88 -39.57
N ASN A 247 22.73 -24.63 -40.23
CA ASN A 247 23.72 -24.10 -41.19
C ASN A 247 24.80 -23.19 -40.59
N CYS A 248 25.36 -23.60 -39.46
CA CYS A 248 26.40 -22.91 -38.71
C CYS A 248 27.79 -23.36 -39.16
N SER A 249 28.43 -22.59 -40.05
CA SER A 249 29.82 -22.82 -40.48
C SER A 249 30.64 -21.58 -40.11
N ASP A 250 31.55 -21.73 -39.12
CA ASP A 250 32.47 -20.71 -38.58
C ASP A 250 31.84 -19.45 -37.95
N HIS A 251 31.43 -19.53 -36.67
CA HIS A 251 31.20 -18.34 -35.84
C HIS A 251 32.47 -17.99 -35.06
N GLN A 252 33.08 -16.84 -35.35
CA GLN A 252 34.10 -16.21 -34.52
C GLN A 252 33.44 -15.08 -33.71
N CYS A 253 33.69 -15.02 -32.40
CA CYS A 253 33.18 -13.96 -31.52
C CYS A 253 33.80 -12.60 -31.87
N ASN A 254 33.09 -11.50 -31.58
CA ASN A 254 33.58 -10.14 -31.87
C ASN A 254 34.76 -9.75 -30.97
N GLU A 255 35.48 -8.66 -31.30
CA GLU A 255 36.67 -8.20 -30.54
C GLU A 255 36.40 -7.85 -29.06
N ASN A 256 35.13 -7.65 -28.67
CA ASN A 256 34.71 -7.32 -27.30
C ASN A 256 34.05 -8.49 -26.55
N GLU A 257 34.15 -9.70 -27.10
CA GLU A 257 33.52 -10.91 -26.56
C GLU A 257 34.55 -12.02 -26.34
N PHE A 258 34.39 -12.76 -25.25
CA PHE A 258 35.15 -13.97 -24.93
C PHE A 258 34.37 -15.21 -25.35
N GLN A 259 35.01 -16.08 -26.13
CA GLN A 259 34.42 -17.36 -26.54
C GLN A 259 34.67 -18.43 -25.47
N CYS A 260 33.59 -19.03 -24.97
CA CYS A 260 33.69 -20.19 -24.08
C CYS A 260 34.43 -21.35 -24.80
N LYS A 261 35.14 -22.19 -24.04
CA LYS A 261 36.07 -23.17 -24.62
C LYS A 261 35.38 -24.38 -25.24
N ARG A 262 34.24 -24.83 -24.69
CA ARG A 262 33.48 -26.00 -25.18
C ARG A 262 32.14 -25.66 -25.85
N SER A 263 31.60 -24.47 -25.63
CA SER A 263 30.44 -23.94 -26.33
C SER A 263 30.87 -22.84 -27.30
N ASN A 264 30.13 -22.64 -28.39
CA ASN A 264 30.37 -21.48 -29.25
C ASN A 264 29.73 -20.19 -28.68
N LYS A 265 29.41 -20.20 -27.38
CA LYS A 265 28.81 -19.08 -26.65
C LYS A 265 29.85 -17.97 -26.47
N CYS A 266 29.50 -16.77 -26.89
CA CYS A 266 30.29 -15.56 -26.71
C CYS A 266 29.74 -14.79 -25.49
N ILE A 267 30.54 -14.62 -24.44
CA ILE A 267 30.20 -13.76 -23.30
C ILE A 267 30.91 -12.40 -23.44
N PRO A 268 30.39 -11.31 -22.86
CA PRO A 268 31.11 -10.03 -22.87
C PRO A 268 32.51 -10.16 -22.23
N SER A 269 33.54 -9.52 -22.79
CA SER A 269 34.91 -9.62 -22.27
C SER A 269 35.10 -9.17 -20.80
N HIS A 270 34.14 -8.46 -20.21
CA HIS A 270 34.16 -8.06 -18.80
C HIS A 270 33.63 -9.12 -17.84
N TRP A 271 32.95 -10.15 -18.37
CA TRP A 271 32.49 -11.36 -17.64
C TRP A 271 33.58 -12.43 -17.62
N LYS A 272 34.80 -12.05 -17.98
CA LYS A 272 35.95 -12.92 -17.94
C LYS A 272 36.74 -12.61 -16.69
N CYS A 273 36.93 -13.60 -15.83
CA CYS A 273 37.62 -13.47 -14.55
C CYS A 273 36.88 -12.53 -13.58
N ASP A 274 35.55 -12.59 -13.53
CA ASP A 274 34.71 -11.74 -12.68
C ASP A 274 34.15 -12.46 -11.43
N PHE A 275 34.64 -13.68 -11.19
CA PHE A 275 34.30 -14.58 -10.08
C PHE A 275 32.94 -15.28 -10.18
N ASP A 276 32.16 -15.04 -11.22
CA ASP A 276 30.91 -15.75 -11.51
C ASP A 276 31.13 -16.65 -12.76
N ALA A 277 30.56 -17.87 -12.76
CA ALA A 277 30.74 -18.81 -13.87
C ALA A 277 29.63 -18.61 -14.92
N ASP A 278 29.89 -17.79 -15.93
CA ASP A 278 28.96 -17.43 -17.01
C ASP A 278 29.03 -18.37 -18.22
N CYS A 279 30.19 -19.00 -18.42
CA CYS A 279 30.32 -20.15 -19.29
C CYS A 279 29.84 -21.42 -18.56
N MET A 280 28.99 -22.22 -19.22
CA MET A 280 28.52 -23.52 -18.68
C MET A 280 29.67 -24.49 -18.36
N ASP A 281 30.83 -24.33 -19.01
CA ASP A 281 32.04 -25.12 -18.75
C ASP A 281 33.04 -24.43 -17.80
N GLY A 282 32.71 -23.25 -17.26
CA GLY A 282 33.54 -22.45 -16.36
C GLY A 282 34.86 -21.99 -16.99
N SER A 283 34.91 -21.87 -18.31
CA SER A 283 36.14 -21.54 -19.05
C SER A 283 36.55 -20.07 -18.95
N ASP A 284 35.61 -19.20 -18.63
CA ASP A 284 35.76 -17.79 -18.28
C ASP A 284 36.49 -17.57 -16.96
N GLU A 285 36.34 -18.50 -16.01
CA GLU A 285 36.96 -18.45 -14.68
C GLU A 285 38.11 -19.47 -14.52
N GLU A 286 38.61 -20.07 -15.60
CA GLU A 286 39.68 -21.07 -15.54
C GLU A 286 40.96 -20.43 -14.97
N LEU A 287 41.48 -20.98 -13.87
CA LEU A 287 42.64 -20.43 -13.14
C LEU A 287 43.88 -20.23 -14.03
N THR A 288 44.02 -21.04 -15.08
CA THR A 288 45.11 -20.94 -16.07
C THR A 288 45.09 -19.62 -16.84
N MET A 289 43.92 -18.99 -16.99
CA MET A 289 43.72 -17.71 -17.67
C MET A 289 43.50 -16.53 -16.72
N CYS A 290 42.91 -16.75 -15.56
CA CYS A 290 42.53 -15.68 -14.62
C CYS A 290 43.54 -15.40 -13.50
N SER A 291 44.58 -16.23 -13.34
CA SER A 291 45.59 -16.07 -12.28
C SER A 291 46.36 -14.74 -12.32
N SER A 292 46.40 -14.03 -13.45
CA SER A 292 47.02 -12.69 -13.53
C SER A 292 46.06 -11.53 -13.33
N VAL A 293 44.75 -11.78 -13.34
CA VAL A 293 43.69 -10.78 -13.19
C VAL A 293 43.18 -10.72 -11.75
N TYR A 294 43.09 -11.86 -11.06
CA TYR A 294 42.63 -11.88 -9.67
C TYR A 294 43.59 -11.13 -8.72
N PRO A 295 43.06 -10.31 -7.80
CA PRO A 295 43.85 -9.60 -6.82
C PRO A 295 44.46 -10.58 -5.80
N LYS A 296 45.69 -10.31 -5.35
CA LYS A 296 46.31 -11.06 -4.26
C LYS A 296 45.71 -10.59 -2.93
N CYS A 297 45.08 -11.50 -2.19
CA CYS A 297 44.48 -11.18 -0.89
C CYS A 297 45.54 -10.75 0.13
N ASN A 298 45.19 -9.78 0.98
CA ASN A 298 46.05 -9.42 2.11
C ASN A 298 45.97 -10.49 3.19
N GLU A 299 47.05 -11.25 3.38
CA GLU A 299 47.11 -12.37 4.34
C GLU A 299 46.78 -11.97 5.79
N SER A 300 46.93 -10.69 6.16
CA SER A 300 46.69 -10.22 7.54
C SER A 300 45.23 -9.89 7.85
N THR A 301 44.45 -9.46 6.86
CA THR A 301 43.07 -8.96 7.06
C THR A 301 42.03 -9.72 6.25
N GLN A 302 42.45 -10.45 5.22
CA GLN A 302 41.55 -11.12 4.28
C GLN A 302 41.78 -12.62 4.25
N PHE A 303 40.68 -13.36 4.08
CA PHE A 303 40.66 -14.78 3.77
C PHE A 303 40.49 -14.95 2.27
N GLN A 304 41.20 -15.93 1.70
CA GLN A 304 41.09 -16.31 0.30
C GLN A 304 40.19 -17.53 0.18
N CYS A 305 39.03 -17.36 -0.45
CA CYS A 305 38.08 -18.42 -0.80
C CYS A 305 38.66 -19.41 -1.81
N LYS A 306 38.02 -20.58 -2.02
CA LYS A 306 38.50 -21.56 -3.01
C LYS A 306 38.40 -21.03 -4.45
N ASN A 307 37.42 -20.18 -4.74
CA ASN A 307 37.29 -19.42 -5.99
C ASN A 307 38.24 -18.21 -6.09
N HIS A 308 39.25 -18.10 -5.21
CA HIS A 308 40.23 -17.02 -5.16
C HIS A 308 39.70 -15.62 -4.82
N ARG A 309 38.42 -15.50 -4.45
CA ARG A 309 37.83 -14.27 -3.93
C ARG A 309 38.40 -13.92 -2.54
N CYS A 310 38.60 -12.64 -2.28
CA CYS A 310 39.09 -12.15 -0.98
C CYS A 310 37.93 -11.59 -0.16
N ILE A 311 37.67 -12.18 1.00
CA ILE A 311 36.71 -11.64 2.00
C ILE A 311 37.43 -11.23 3.27
N ASP A 312 36.82 -10.40 4.12
CA ASP A 312 37.42 -10.05 5.42
C ASP A 312 37.46 -11.29 6.32
N ARG A 313 38.55 -11.49 7.07
CA ARG A 313 38.69 -12.64 7.97
C ARG A 313 37.59 -12.72 9.04
N LYS A 314 36.90 -11.63 9.34
CA LYS A 314 35.74 -11.61 10.26
C LYS A 314 34.50 -12.32 9.69
N LEU A 315 34.41 -12.41 8.38
CA LEU A 315 33.32 -13.04 7.64
C LEU A 315 33.60 -14.54 7.39
N MET A 316 34.52 -15.13 8.16
CA MET A 316 34.70 -16.58 8.17
C MET A 316 33.93 -17.15 9.35
N CYS A 317 33.19 -18.23 9.12
CA CYS A 317 32.44 -18.95 10.14
C CYS A 317 31.38 -18.08 10.82
N ASP A 318 30.69 -17.22 10.05
CA ASP A 318 29.63 -16.34 10.53
C ASP A 318 28.22 -16.81 10.10
N MET A 319 28.13 -18.01 9.50
CA MET A 319 26.90 -18.64 8.99
C MET A 319 26.31 -17.96 7.74
N GLU A 320 27.01 -17.02 7.11
CA GLU A 320 26.65 -16.44 5.81
C GLU A 320 27.66 -16.88 4.74
N ASP A 321 27.19 -17.27 3.55
CA ASP A 321 28.07 -17.62 2.42
C ASP A 321 28.60 -16.34 1.74
N ASN A 322 29.66 -15.77 2.32
CA ASN A 322 30.31 -14.58 1.80
C ASN A 322 31.22 -14.92 0.61
N CYS A 323 31.73 -16.16 0.54
CA CYS A 323 32.56 -16.61 -0.57
C CYS A 323 31.78 -16.94 -1.86
N ARG A 324 30.44 -17.13 -1.79
CA ARG A 324 29.55 -17.67 -2.86
C ARG A 324 29.88 -19.09 -3.31
N ASP A 325 30.92 -19.69 -2.73
CA ASP A 325 31.33 -21.08 -2.93
C ASP A 325 31.30 -21.86 -1.61
N GLY A 326 30.80 -21.26 -0.51
CA GLY A 326 30.71 -21.83 0.83
C GLY A 326 32.05 -22.06 1.54
N SER A 327 33.19 -21.69 0.95
CA SER A 327 34.51 -22.05 1.47
C SER A 327 34.87 -21.38 2.80
N ASP A 328 34.24 -20.27 3.11
CA ASP A 328 34.34 -19.54 4.39
C ASP A 328 33.69 -20.29 5.56
N GLU A 329 32.80 -21.25 5.28
CA GLU A 329 32.06 -22.02 6.29
C GLU A 329 32.52 -23.50 6.40
N GLU A 330 33.35 -23.98 5.47
CA GLU A 330 33.64 -25.42 5.32
C GLU A 330 34.71 -26.01 6.26
N ASN A 331 35.29 -25.25 7.21
CA ASN A 331 36.27 -25.79 8.15
C ASN A 331 36.33 -25.04 9.51
N CYS A 332 35.16 -24.76 10.07
CA CYS A 332 35.04 -24.12 11.37
C CYS A 332 35.30 -25.13 12.49
N THR A 333 36.53 -25.15 13.02
CA THR A 333 36.85 -26.01 14.18
C THR A 333 36.22 -25.45 15.45
N THR A 334 35.10 -26.06 15.85
CA THR A 334 34.40 -26.02 17.15
C THR A 334 34.89 -24.98 18.15
N LYS A 335 34.15 -23.87 18.31
CA LYS A 335 34.08 -23.20 19.61
C LYS A 335 32.96 -23.84 20.42
N THR A 336 33.36 -24.62 21.43
CA THR A 336 32.53 -24.96 22.60
C THR A 336 32.04 -23.67 23.25
N SER A 337 30.93 -23.15 22.77
CA SER A 337 30.08 -22.26 23.53
C SER A 337 29.02 -23.15 24.14
N LYS A 338 28.98 -23.25 25.47
CA LYS A 338 27.75 -23.68 26.11
C LYS A 338 26.65 -22.73 25.61
N CYS A 339 25.50 -23.27 25.23
CA CYS A 339 24.32 -22.46 24.92
C CYS A 339 24.08 -21.47 26.08
N LYS A 340 23.54 -20.29 25.78
CA LYS A 340 23.26 -19.27 26.81
C LYS A 340 22.31 -19.83 27.87
N GLU A 341 22.21 -19.18 29.03
CA GLU A 341 21.39 -19.68 30.16
C GLU A 341 19.91 -19.96 29.78
N ASP A 342 19.41 -19.32 28.71
CA ASP A 342 18.03 -19.44 28.22
C ASP A 342 17.88 -20.35 26.98
N GLU A 343 18.91 -21.10 26.61
CA GLU A 343 18.96 -21.95 25.42
C GLU A 343 19.16 -23.44 25.80
N PHE A 344 18.35 -24.32 25.21
CA PHE A 344 18.50 -25.77 25.29
C PHE A 344 19.50 -26.27 24.24
N GLN A 345 20.47 -27.07 24.68
CA GLN A 345 21.43 -27.70 23.79
C GLN A 345 20.88 -29.02 23.22
N CYS A 346 20.65 -29.05 21.92
CA CYS A 346 20.32 -30.24 21.15
C CYS A 346 21.48 -31.24 21.15
N LYS A 347 21.20 -32.54 20.93
CA LYS A 347 22.26 -33.57 20.98
C LYS A 347 23.25 -33.45 19.83
N ASN A 348 22.83 -32.90 18.70
CA ASN A 348 23.69 -32.57 17.56
C ASN A 348 24.62 -31.36 17.81
N GLY A 349 24.44 -30.62 18.91
CA GLY A 349 25.25 -29.46 19.28
C GLY A 349 24.61 -28.10 18.98
N ASP A 350 23.42 -28.08 18.36
CA ASP A 350 22.66 -26.86 18.11
C ASP A 350 22.07 -26.31 19.42
N CYS A 351 21.82 -24.99 19.47
CA CYS A 351 21.18 -24.32 20.59
C CYS A 351 19.80 -23.81 20.12
N VAL A 352 18.74 -24.31 20.73
CA VAL A 352 17.37 -23.81 20.55
C VAL A 352 16.92 -23.09 21.83
N LEU A 353 15.85 -22.30 21.79
CA LEU A 353 15.36 -21.66 23.01
C LEU A 353 14.86 -22.71 24.01
N ALA A 354 15.07 -22.49 25.31
CA ALA A 354 14.67 -23.46 26.33
C ALA A 354 13.14 -23.70 26.39
N VAL A 355 12.35 -22.76 25.84
CA VAL A 355 10.89 -22.88 25.68
C VAL A 355 10.49 -23.84 24.56
N TRP A 356 11.36 -24.06 23.57
CA TRP A 356 11.18 -25.02 22.47
C TRP A 356 11.60 -26.43 22.87
N ARG A 357 11.51 -26.74 24.16
CA ARG A 357 11.78 -28.06 24.68
C ARG A 357 10.45 -28.66 25.13
N CYS A 358 10.03 -29.74 24.49
CA CYS A 358 8.77 -30.41 24.78
C CYS A 358 7.54 -29.57 24.44
N ASP A 359 7.62 -28.75 23.38
CA ASP A 359 6.50 -27.94 22.89
C ASP A 359 5.71 -28.65 21.76
N GLY A 360 6.20 -29.81 21.31
CA GLY A 360 5.56 -30.66 20.34
C GLY A 360 6.12 -30.53 18.92
N ASP A 361 7.04 -29.59 18.69
CA ASP A 361 7.67 -29.33 17.40
C ASP A 361 9.15 -29.76 17.39
N ASN A 362 9.69 -30.07 16.19
CA ASN A 362 11.09 -30.52 16.05
C ASN A 362 11.98 -29.36 15.63
N ASP A 363 12.43 -28.58 16.59
CA ASP A 363 13.31 -27.43 16.40
C ASP A 363 14.78 -27.83 16.39
N CYS A 364 15.15 -28.87 17.14
CA CYS A 364 16.50 -29.40 17.19
C CYS A 364 16.94 -30.14 15.92
N ARG A 365 16.07 -30.25 14.89
CA ARG A 365 16.19 -31.08 13.67
C ARG A 365 16.35 -32.59 13.93
N ASP A 366 17.02 -32.98 15.02
CA ASP A 366 17.29 -34.33 15.52
C ASP A 366 16.26 -34.83 16.56
N LYS A 367 15.19 -34.05 16.82
CA LYS A 367 14.12 -34.31 17.80
C LYS A 367 14.58 -34.47 19.25
N SER A 368 15.72 -33.89 19.61
CA SER A 368 16.25 -33.99 20.97
C SER A 368 15.54 -33.11 21.99
N ASP A 369 14.96 -32.01 21.54
CA ASP A 369 14.00 -31.15 22.24
C ASP A 369 12.74 -31.90 22.67
N GLU A 370 12.22 -32.76 21.81
CA GLU A 370 10.99 -33.54 22.05
C GLU A 370 11.25 -34.90 22.72
N ALA A 371 12.51 -35.18 23.07
CA ALA A 371 12.88 -36.43 23.71
C ALA A 371 12.82 -36.33 25.25
N ASN A 372 12.15 -37.30 25.88
CA ASN A 372 12.13 -37.51 27.34
C ASN A 372 11.38 -36.41 28.14
N CYS A 373 10.23 -36.00 27.63
CA CYS A 373 9.30 -35.06 28.26
C CYS A 373 8.43 -35.77 29.31
N SER A 374 8.42 -35.30 30.56
CA SER A 374 7.55 -35.83 31.62
C SER A 374 6.17 -35.18 31.57
N ARG A 375 5.11 -35.93 31.90
CA ARG A 375 3.65 -35.61 31.77
C ARG A 375 3.13 -34.36 32.51
N SER A 376 4.00 -33.44 32.95
CA SER A 376 3.66 -32.28 33.78
C SER A 376 4.49 -31.03 33.44
N SER A 377 4.88 -30.86 32.17
CA SER A 377 5.68 -29.71 31.72
C SER A 377 4.85 -28.50 31.25
N CYS A 378 3.52 -28.59 31.22
CA CYS A 378 2.69 -27.42 30.88
C CYS A 378 2.82 -26.35 31.97
N ASN A 379 2.97 -25.08 31.56
CA ASN A 379 3.09 -23.97 32.48
C ASN A 379 1.79 -23.77 33.31
N SER A 380 1.87 -23.05 34.43
CA SER A 380 0.74 -22.83 35.35
C SER A 380 -0.52 -22.19 34.73
N TRP A 381 -0.38 -21.54 33.57
CA TRP A 381 -1.44 -20.89 32.78
C TRP A 381 -1.93 -21.71 31.60
N GLN A 382 -1.43 -22.94 31.45
CA GLN A 382 -1.81 -23.87 30.39
C GLN A 382 -2.58 -25.06 30.96
N PHE A 383 -3.54 -25.57 30.18
CA PHE A 383 -4.26 -26.81 30.45
C PHE A 383 -3.66 -27.93 29.59
N SER A 384 -3.42 -29.09 30.20
CA SER A 384 -2.83 -30.24 29.51
C SER A 384 -3.93 -31.17 28.99
N CYS A 385 -4.02 -31.33 27.67
CA CYS A 385 -4.84 -32.38 27.05
C CYS A 385 -4.24 -33.77 27.37
N ASP A 386 -5.05 -34.83 27.34
CA ASP A 386 -4.63 -36.19 27.74
C ASP A 386 -3.53 -36.80 26.87
N HIS A 387 -3.37 -36.30 25.64
CA HIS A 387 -2.30 -36.63 24.70
C HIS A 387 -1.10 -35.66 24.71
N MET A 388 -0.85 -34.98 25.83
CA MET A 388 0.38 -34.19 26.07
C MET A 388 0.53 -32.94 25.19
N LYS A 389 -0.58 -32.34 24.74
CA LYS A 389 -0.62 -31.00 24.14
C LYS A 389 -1.07 -29.98 25.20
N CYS A 390 -0.37 -28.85 25.31
CA CYS A 390 -0.72 -27.77 26.26
C CYS A 390 -1.52 -26.69 25.53
N ILE A 391 -2.78 -26.46 25.92
CA ILE A 391 -3.60 -25.34 25.43
C ILE A 391 -3.67 -24.24 26.50
N PHE A 392 -4.18 -23.06 26.16
CA PHE A 392 -4.39 -22.02 27.18
C PHE A 392 -5.45 -22.45 28.19
N LYS A 393 -5.23 -22.19 29.48
CA LYS A 393 -6.20 -22.54 30.52
C LYS A 393 -7.53 -21.79 30.40
N THR A 394 -7.56 -20.69 29.65
CA THR A 394 -8.79 -19.96 29.30
C THR A 394 -9.64 -20.68 28.25
N TRP A 395 -9.05 -21.63 27.52
CA TRP A 395 -9.71 -22.49 26.51
C TRP A 395 -10.17 -23.81 27.14
N GLN A 396 -10.28 -23.84 28.47
CA GLN A 396 -10.91 -24.93 29.17
C GLN A 396 -12.34 -24.50 29.49
N CYS A 397 -13.33 -25.24 29.01
CA CYS A 397 -14.75 -24.97 29.25
C CYS A 397 -15.26 -23.66 28.61
N ASP A 398 -14.71 -23.27 27.46
CA ASP A 398 -15.15 -22.08 26.71
C ASP A 398 -16.18 -22.41 25.61
N GLY A 399 -16.48 -23.71 25.43
CA GLY A 399 -17.52 -24.22 24.54
C GLY A 399 -17.04 -24.54 23.13
N GLU A 400 -15.73 -24.42 22.86
CA GLU A 400 -15.07 -24.88 21.64
C GLU A 400 -14.17 -26.10 21.94
N TYR A 401 -13.90 -26.95 20.94
CA TYR A 401 -13.02 -28.13 21.11
C TYR A 401 -11.61 -27.79 20.62
N ASP A 402 -10.76 -27.29 21.52
CA ASP A 402 -9.37 -26.90 21.29
C ASP A 402 -8.37 -28.05 21.49
N CYS A 403 -8.71 -29.01 22.36
CA CYS A 403 -8.01 -30.29 22.42
C CYS A 403 -8.51 -31.24 21.32
N GLU A 404 -7.62 -31.90 20.57
CA GLU A 404 -8.01 -32.92 19.56
C GLU A 404 -8.78 -34.10 20.16
N ASP A 405 -8.58 -34.39 21.44
CA ASP A 405 -9.30 -35.42 22.21
C ASP A 405 -10.53 -34.86 22.95
N HIS A 406 -10.83 -33.56 22.77
CA HIS A 406 -11.94 -32.81 23.36
C HIS A 406 -11.96 -32.87 24.90
N THR A 407 -10.80 -33.03 25.54
CA THR A 407 -10.70 -33.17 27.00
C THR A 407 -10.87 -31.86 27.77
N ASP A 408 -10.62 -30.75 27.10
CA ASP A 408 -10.90 -29.38 27.52
C ASP A 408 -12.37 -29.12 27.88
N GLU A 409 -13.31 -29.83 27.25
CA GLU A 409 -14.76 -29.61 27.40
C GLU A 409 -15.51 -30.74 28.15
N LYS A 410 -14.80 -31.76 28.64
CA LYS A 410 -15.43 -32.98 29.16
C LYS A 410 -15.79 -32.97 30.65
N ASP A 411 -15.15 -32.13 31.46
CA ASP A 411 -15.31 -32.15 32.92
C ASP A 411 -15.52 -30.73 33.52
N CYS A 412 -16.44 -29.99 32.90
CA CYS A 412 -16.78 -28.62 33.27
C CYS A 412 -17.92 -28.58 34.30
N PRO A 413 -17.73 -27.95 35.48
CA PRO A 413 -18.81 -27.84 36.46
C PRO A 413 -19.89 -26.86 35.99
N ASN A 414 -21.07 -27.41 35.70
CA ASN A 414 -22.36 -26.78 35.34
C ASN A 414 -22.51 -26.28 33.89
N SER A 415 -22.94 -27.21 33.03
CA SER A 415 -23.76 -26.90 31.86
C SER A 415 -25.24 -27.01 32.23
N THR A 416 -25.94 -25.87 32.34
CA THR A 416 -27.37 -25.63 31.98
C THR A 416 -27.92 -24.32 32.59
N SER A 417 -28.58 -23.52 31.73
CA SER A 417 -29.58 -22.46 32.01
C SER A 417 -29.11 -21.02 32.29
N VAL A 418 -29.42 -20.15 31.32
CA VAL A 418 -30.06 -18.82 31.45
C VAL A 418 -29.78 -18.02 32.72
N VAL A 419 -29.02 -16.93 32.59
CA VAL A 419 -29.06 -15.81 33.55
C VAL A 419 -29.41 -14.51 32.82
N THR A 420 -30.70 -14.22 32.88
CA THR A 420 -31.32 -12.90 32.87
C THR A 420 -30.53 -11.84 33.65
N LYS A 421 -30.34 -10.67 33.02
CA LYS A 421 -29.91 -9.43 33.67
C LYS A 421 -30.80 -9.13 34.89
N PRO A 422 -30.23 -8.74 36.06
CA PRO A 422 -31.03 -8.23 37.15
C PRO A 422 -31.43 -6.77 36.86
N SER A 423 -32.73 -6.54 36.71
CA SER A 423 -33.34 -5.24 36.92
C SER A 423 -33.39 -4.95 38.43
N THR A 424 -32.90 -3.77 38.84
CA THR A 424 -33.41 -3.11 40.05
C THR A 424 -33.64 -1.64 39.75
N ALA A 425 -34.86 -1.20 40.07
CA ALA A 425 -35.37 0.13 39.79
C ALA A 425 -35.00 1.13 40.90
N ILE A 426 -34.55 2.32 40.45
CA ILE A 426 -34.95 3.68 40.82
C ILE A 426 -35.39 3.95 42.28
N SER A 427 -34.68 4.87 42.96
CA SER A 427 -35.29 6.11 43.49
C SER A 427 -34.28 7.24 43.77
N THR A 428 -34.36 8.27 42.92
CA THR A 428 -34.30 9.73 43.16
C THR A 428 -33.27 10.36 44.12
N THR A 429 -32.36 11.20 43.57
CA THR A 429 -32.36 12.68 43.74
C THR A 429 -31.42 13.39 42.74
N SER A 430 -32.01 14.22 41.87
CA SER A 430 -31.59 15.53 41.32
C SER A 430 -30.15 15.84 40.85
N THR A 431 -30.09 16.25 39.57
CA THR A 431 -29.31 17.34 38.94
C THR A 431 -27.78 17.18 38.92
N THR A 432 -27.12 16.98 37.77
CA THR A 432 -27.03 17.93 36.63
C THR A 432 -26.90 17.21 35.27
N ALA A 433 -27.62 17.70 34.25
CA ALA A 433 -27.54 17.20 32.88
C ALA A 433 -26.25 17.66 32.18
N ASN A 434 -25.59 16.74 31.47
CA ASN A 434 -24.48 17.00 30.56
C ASN A 434 -24.90 16.47 29.16
N PRO A 435 -24.78 17.25 28.07
CA PRO A 435 -25.33 16.88 26.76
C PRO A 435 -24.34 16.00 25.98
N LEU A 436 -24.53 14.68 25.99
CA LEU A 436 -23.72 13.75 25.19
C LEU A 436 -24.49 12.51 24.71
N ASP A 437 -25.76 12.70 24.30
CA ASP A 437 -26.68 11.58 24.01
C ASP A 437 -27.34 11.65 22.61
N SER A 438 -26.68 12.26 21.61
CA SER A 438 -27.16 12.23 20.22
C SER A 438 -26.05 11.73 19.29
N CYS A 439 -26.31 10.67 18.51
CA CYS A 439 -25.42 10.24 17.43
C CYS A 439 -25.14 11.46 16.53
N ALA A 440 -23.87 11.73 16.23
CA ALA A 440 -23.45 12.90 15.47
C ALA A 440 -23.55 12.65 13.96
N GLY A 441 -24.10 13.61 13.20
CA GLY A 441 -24.03 13.63 11.73
C GLY A 441 -24.69 12.44 11.04
N ASP A 442 -23.98 11.83 10.08
CA ASP A 442 -24.43 10.75 9.18
C ASP A 442 -24.60 9.38 9.87
N TRP A 443 -25.18 9.35 11.07
CA TRP A 443 -25.38 8.15 11.87
C TRP A 443 -26.86 8.00 12.29
N PHE A 444 -27.45 6.83 12.04
CA PHE A 444 -28.76 6.42 12.51
C PHE A 444 -28.68 5.82 13.92
N ARG A 445 -29.64 6.18 14.78
CA ARG A 445 -29.73 5.66 16.15
C ARG A 445 -30.75 4.52 16.22
N CYS A 446 -30.26 3.32 16.47
CA CYS A 446 -31.06 2.12 16.72
C CYS A 446 -31.93 2.26 17.99
N ALA A 447 -33.02 1.50 18.11
CA ALA A 447 -33.85 1.53 19.31
C ALA A 447 -33.13 0.95 20.54
N THR A 448 -32.13 0.08 20.33
CA THR A 448 -31.13 -0.37 21.32
C THR A 448 -30.22 0.75 21.85
N GLY A 449 -30.18 1.91 21.19
CA GLY A 449 -29.29 3.03 21.51
C GLY A 449 -27.92 2.97 20.85
N ILE A 450 -27.68 1.97 19.99
CA ILE A 450 -26.47 1.85 19.14
C ILE A 450 -26.56 2.86 17.99
N CYS A 451 -25.44 3.49 17.64
CA CYS A 451 -25.35 4.33 16.43
C CYS A 451 -24.76 3.51 15.29
N VAL A 452 -25.48 3.38 14.19
CA VAL A 452 -25.01 2.78 12.93
C VAL A 452 -24.91 3.86 11.84
N PRO A 453 -24.05 3.74 10.83
CA PRO A 453 -24.03 4.66 9.69
C PRO A 453 -25.42 4.84 9.03
N LEU A 454 -25.76 6.05 8.58
CA LEU A 454 -27.06 6.35 7.95
C LEU A 454 -27.30 5.54 6.66
N ILE A 455 -26.22 5.10 6.00
CA ILE A 455 -26.27 4.23 4.81
C ILE A 455 -26.73 2.79 5.13
N TRP A 456 -26.64 2.36 6.39
CA TRP A 456 -27.11 1.06 6.87
C TRP A 456 -28.59 1.09 7.26
N ARG A 457 -29.25 2.25 7.12
CA ARG A 457 -30.69 2.32 7.30
C ARG A 457 -31.37 1.87 6.01
N CYS A 458 -32.19 0.84 6.10
CA CYS A 458 -32.97 0.28 4.99
C CYS A 458 -32.12 -0.41 3.90
N ASP A 459 -30.98 -1.00 4.24
CA ASP A 459 -30.13 -1.76 3.32
C ASP A 459 -30.43 -3.27 3.28
N ARG A 460 -31.44 -3.72 4.06
CA ARG A 460 -31.91 -5.11 4.22
C ARG A 460 -31.03 -5.99 5.11
N VAL A 461 -30.15 -5.39 5.90
CA VAL A 461 -29.32 -6.06 6.89
C VAL A 461 -29.68 -5.52 8.28
N ASP A 462 -29.77 -6.40 9.28
CA ASP A 462 -29.98 -5.98 10.67
C ASP A 462 -28.62 -5.64 11.30
N ASP A 463 -28.19 -4.39 11.11
CA ASP A 463 -26.95 -3.85 11.68
C ASP A 463 -27.16 -3.29 13.09
N CYS A 464 -28.41 -3.00 13.46
CA CYS A 464 -28.80 -2.54 14.79
C CYS A 464 -28.91 -3.68 15.84
N GLY A 465 -28.98 -4.94 15.39
CA GLY A 465 -29.20 -6.14 16.22
C GLY A 465 -30.61 -6.25 16.82
N ASP A 466 -31.47 -5.29 16.53
CA ASP A 466 -32.89 -5.23 16.90
C ASP A 466 -33.80 -4.87 15.71
N ASN A 467 -33.23 -4.85 14.49
CA ASN A 467 -33.90 -4.56 13.22
C ASN A 467 -34.54 -3.17 13.16
N SER A 468 -34.04 -2.20 13.95
CA SER A 468 -34.55 -0.82 13.97
C SER A 468 -34.22 -0.01 12.72
N ASP A 469 -33.03 -0.24 12.17
CA ASP A 469 -32.55 0.27 10.88
C ASP A 469 -33.41 -0.19 9.71
N GLU A 470 -33.91 -1.41 9.77
CA GLU A 470 -34.78 -2.03 8.76
C GLU A 470 -36.28 -1.82 9.03
N SER A 471 -36.61 -1.11 10.11
CA SER A 471 -37.98 -0.83 10.50
C SER A 471 -38.53 0.42 9.80
N GLY A 472 -39.70 0.30 9.17
CA GLY A 472 -40.37 1.43 8.51
C GLY A 472 -39.84 1.77 7.12
N CYS A 473 -39.11 0.86 6.47
CA CYS A 473 -38.63 0.99 5.11
C CYS A 473 -39.69 0.52 4.11
N ASP A 474 -40.12 1.39 3.17
CA ASP A 474 -41.17 1.06 2.19
C ASP A 474 -40.57 0.46 0.92
N TYR A 475 -40.36 -0.86 0.92
CA TYR A 475 -39.84 -1.58 -0.23
C TYR A 475 -40.94 -1.92 -1.25
N LYS A 476 -41.34 -0.95 -2.07
CA LYS A 476 -42.09 -1.22 -3.31
C LYS A 476 -41.53 -0.47 -4.53
N ASN A 477 -40.98 -1.27 -5.45
CA ASN A 477 -40.73 -1.06 -6.89
C ASN A 477 -40.42 0.35 -7.43
N SER A 478 -39.13 0.53 -7.74
CA SER A 478 -38.55 1.14 -8.94
C SER A 478 -39.02 2.54 -9.39
N GLY A 479 -38.13 3.53 -9.16
CA GLY A 479 -37.90 4.65 -10.08
C GLY A 479 -38.28 6.03 -9.54
N SER A 480 -37.26 6.88 -9.37
CA SER A 480 -37.32 8.33 -9.17
C SER A 480 -37.84 8.83 -7.81
N ALA A 481 -37.15 9.86 -7.30
CA ALA A 481 -37.22 10.40 -5.96
C ALA A 481 -38.62 10.89 -5.54
N THR A 482 -38.90 10.86 -4.24
CA THR A 482 -39.59 11.95 -3.51
C THR A 482 -39.66 11.64 -2.01
N SER A 483 -38.99 12.47 -1.20
CA SER A 483 -39.11 12.51 0.26
C SER A 483 -40.52 12.96 0.69
N PRO A 484 -41.12 12.40 1.74
CA PRO A 484 -42.25 13.02 2.41
C PRO A 484 -41.83 13.85 3.65
N ALA A 485 -42.35 15.07 3.65
CA ALA A 485 -42.32 16.15 4.63
C ALA A 485 -42.47 15.80 6.13
N VAL A 486 -41.89 16.65 6.98
CA VAL A 486 -42.24 16.85 8.41
C VAL A 486 -42.29 18.37 8.72
N PRO A 487 -43.18 18.86 9.62
CA PRO A 487 -43.77 20.20 9.52
C PRO A 487 -43.07 21.32 10.31
N THR A 488 -43.54 22.53 10.00
CA THR A 488 -43.20 23.91 10.35
C THR A 488 -43.14 24.34 11.83
N GLN A 489 -42.23 25.30 12.10
CA GLN A 489 -42.31 26.57 12.89
C GLN A 489 -41.09 26.73 13.82
N GLY A 490 -40.26 27.79 13.85
CA GLY A 490 -40.04 29.00 13.07
C GLY A 490 -39.24 30.03 13.92
N SER A 491 -38.21 30.69 13.38
CA SER A 491 -37.82 32.09 13.70
C SER A 491 -36.53 32.50 12.98
N LYS A 492 -36.57 33.70 12.38
CA LYS A 492 -35.54 34.32 11.51
C LYS A 492 -34.27 34.73 12.27
N GLU A 493 -33.12 34.26 11.81
CA GLU A 493 -31.82 34.95 11.89
C GLU A 493 -31.12 34.77 10.53
N GLY A 494 -30.53 35.83 9.99
CA GLY A 494 -29.83 35.78 8.70
C GLY A 494 -28.62 34.85 8.75
N CYS A 495 -28.24 34.30 7.60
CA CYS A 495 -27.14 33.34 7.47
C CYS A 495 -25.83 33.97 7.98
N GLY A 496 -25.09 33.23 8.82
CA GLY A 496 -23.79 33.65 9.36
C GLY A 496 -22.74 33.92 8.27
N ARG A 497 -21.54 34.39 8.65
CA ARG A 497 -20.42 34.61 7.71
C ARG A 497 -20.14 33.35 6.89
N GLU A 498 -19.85 33.53 5.59
CA GLU A 498 -19.57 32.47 4.59
C GLU A 498 -20.79 31.68 4.10
N ARG A 499 -22.00 32.24 4.27
CA ARG A 499 -23.24 31.66 3.77
C ARG A 499 -24.12 32.69 3.06
N PHE A 500 -24.58 32.33 1.87
CA PHE A 500 -25.52 33.09 1.06
C PHE A 500 -26.96 32.76 1.45
N GLN A 501 -27.80 33.79 1.61
CA GLN A 501 -29.20 33.62 1.95
C GLN A 501 -30.06 33.60 0.67
N CYS A 502 -30.65 32.44 0.39
CA CYS A 502 -31.68 32.24 -0.63
C CYS A 502 -32.92 33.09 -0.31
N ALA A 503 -33.71 33.41 -1.35
CA ALA A 503 -34.90 34.26 -1.27
C ALA A 503 -36.03 33.65 -0.42
N ASP A 504 -36.05 32.33 -0.25
CA ASP A 504 -36.94 31.58 0.64
C ASP A 504 -36.47 31.58 2.12
N GLY A 505 -35.25 32.06 2.37
CA GLY A 505 -34.60 32.14 3.67
C GLY A 505 -33.62 31.02 3.99
N GLN A 506 -33.38 30.06 3.07
CA GLN A 506 -32.35 29.03 3.22
C GLN A 506 -30.93 29.62 3.13
N CYS A 507 -29.96 28.94 3.73
CA CYS A 507 -28.56 29.36 3.77
C CYS A 507 -27.71 28.33 3.04
N VAL A 508 -27.19 28.69 1.87
CA VAL A 508 -26.20 27.89 1.12
C VAL A 508 -24.80 28.41 1.41
N TRP A 509 -23.78 27.61 1.16
CA TRP A 509 -22.39 28.05 1.32
C TRP A 509 -22.02 29.02 0.21
N ASP A 510 -21.18 30.02 0.50
CA ASP A 510 -20.70 30.95 -0.54
C ASP A 510 -19.96 30.24 -1.68
N SER A 511 -19.43 29.03 -1.43
CA SER A 511 -18.82 28.14 -2.44
C SER A 511 -19.81 27.49 -3.39
N TRP A 512 -21.11 27.53 -3.08
CA TRP A 512 -22.21 26.95 -3.88
C TRP A 512 -22.95 28.04 -4.67
N LEU A 513 -22.29 29.18 -4.87
CA LEU A 513 -22.74 30.21 -5.80
C LEU A 513 -22.05 29.97 -7.15
N CYS A 514 -22.82 29.79 -8.22
CA CYS A 514 -22.31 29.57 -9.57
C CYS A 514 -21.42 28.32 -9.71
N ASP A 515 -21.68 27.27 -8.93
CA ASP A 515 -20.98 25.99 -9.05
C ASP A 515 -21.64 25.05 -10.09
N GLY A 516 -22.76 25.51 -10.67
CA GLY A 516 -23.51 24.82 -11.71
C GLY A 516 -24.54 23.84 -11.16
N GLN A 517 -24.73 23.76 -9.84
CA GLN A 517 -25.81 23.05 -9.17
C GLN A 517 -26.83 24.06 -8.61
N LYS A 518 -28.09 23.66 -8.51
CA LYS A 518 -29.13 24.51 -7.91
C LYS A 518 -29.25 24.16 -6.43
N ASP A 519 -28.49 24.86 -5.62
CA ASP A 519 -28.44 24.71 -4.17
C ASP A 519 -29.43 25.63 -3.46
N CYS A 520 -29.87 26.74 -4.08
CA CYS A 520 -31.09 27.42 -3.66
C CYS A 520 -32.32 26.81 -4.35
N ASP A 521 -33.41 26.61 -3.62
CA ASP A 521 -34.66 26.04 -4.15
C ASP A 521 -35.25 26.87 -5.32
N GLY A 522 -35.01 28.18 -5.36
CA GLY A 522 -35.39 29.06 -6.47
C GLY A 522 -34.35 29.15 -7.59
N GLY A 523 -33.15 28.58 -7.40
CA GLY A 523 -32.02 28.65 -8.33
C GLY A 523 -31.32 30.01 -8.38
N GLU A 524 -31.56 30.90 -7.41
CA GLU A 524 -30.96 32.24 -7.34
C GLU A 524 -29.45 32.26 -7.06
N ASP A 525 -28.93 31.17 -6.52
CA ASP A 525 -27.50 30.87 -6.44
C ASP A 525 -26.85 30.71 -7.83
N GLU A 526 -27.66 30.36 -8.84
CA GLU A 526 -27.26 30.20 -10.24
C GLU A 526 -27.82 31.29 -11.17
N ASP A 527 -28.85 32.02 -10.73
CA ASP A 527 -29.43 33.11 -11.51
C ASP A 527 -28.56 34.35 -11.37
N ASN A 528 -27.84 34.64 -12.46
CA ASN A 528 -26.89 35.73 -12.70
C ASN A 528 -25.42 35.29 -12.80
N CYS A 529 -25.13 34.01 -13.05
CA CYS A 529 -23.81 33.49 -13.43
C CYS A 529 -23.43 33.78 -14.90
N LYS A 530 -23.79 34.97 -15.41
CA LYS A 530 -23.33 35.45 -16.72
C LYS A 530 -22.06 36.26 -16.55
N PHE A 531 -20.96 35.70 -17.06
CA PHE A 531 -19.60 36.24 -17.07
C PHE A 531 -18.91 36.22 -15.70
N GLY A 532 -17.83 35.44 -15.60
CA GLY A 532 -16.83 35.63 -14.55
C GLY A 532 -16.28 37.04 -14.61
N ALA A 533 -16.85 37.95 -13.83
CA ALA A 533 -16.34 39.29 -13.61
C ALA A 533 -16.99 39.89 -12.36
N LYS A 534 -16.45 39.59 -11.18
CA LYS A 534 -16.01 40.75 -10.40
C LYS A 534 -14.80 41.29 -11.16
N ASN A 535 -14.99 42.41 -11.86
CA ASN A 535 -13.85 43.22 -12.28
C ASN A 535 -13.21 43.74 -11.00
N CYS A 536 -12.13 43.07 -10.56
CA CYS A 536 -11.26 43.60 -9.53
C CYS A 536 -10.84 45.01 -9.99
N THR A 537 -10.89 45.98 -9.08
CA THR A 537 -10.50 47.35 -9.38
C THR A 537 -9.01 47.42 -9.74
N GLU A 538 -8.53 48.52 -10.30
CA GLU A 538 -7.12 48.66 -10.76
C GLU A 538 -6.07 48.37 -9.66
N ASN A 539 -6.49 48.30 -8.39
CA ASN A 539 -5.65 48.03 -7.22
C ASN A 539 -5.86 46.64 -6.58
N GLU A 540 -6.53 45.70 -7.25
CA GLU A 540 -6.85 44.37 -6.72
C GLU A 540 -6.38 43.27 -7.69
N PHE A 541 -5.81 42.20 -7.12
CA PHE A 541 -5.41 40.96 -7.79
C PHE A 541 -6.56 39.96 -7.80
N LYS A 542 -6.70 39.24 -8.91
CA LYS A 542 -7.75 38.24 -9.10
C LYS A 542 -7.18 36.85 -8.81
N CYS A 543 -7.75 36.16 -7.83
CA CYS A 543 -7.37 34.79 -7.48
C CYS A 543 -7.70 33.85 -8.66
N ILE A 544 -6.83 32.85 -8.89
CA ILE A 544 -6.87 32.05 -10.12
C ILE A 544 -7.92 30.94 -10.03
N HIS A 545 -8.07 30.32 -8.86
CA HIS A 545 -8.95 29.18 -8.62
C HIS A 545 -10.15 29.51 -7.70
N THR A 546 -10.14 30.66 -7.04
CA THR A 546 -11.29 31.18 -6.26
C THR A 546 -11.85 32.47 -6.88
N SER A 547 -13.15 32.71 -6.70
CA SER A 547 -13.87 33.89 -7.23
C SER A 547 -13.55 35.21 -6.49
N GLY A 548 -12.45 35.25 -5.73
CA GLY A 548 -12.05 36.36 -4.86
C GLY A 548 -11.16 37.40 -5.56
N CYS A 549 -11.23 38.66 -5.07
CA CYS A 549 -10.26 39.70 -5.39
C CYS A 549 -9.55 40.07 -4.09
N VAL A 550 -8.22 40.01 -4.07
CA VAL A 550 -7.39 40.46 -2.95
C VAL A 550 -6.70 41.78 -3.31
N PRO A 551 -6.50 42.72 -2.39
CA PRO A 551 -5.71 43.92 -2.64
C PRO A 551 -4.30 43.59 -3.16
N LEU A 552 -3.73 44.42 -4.05
CA LEU A 552 -2.34 44.23 -4.50
C LEU A 552 -1.29 44.32 -3.37
N SER A 553 -1.65 44.84 -2.19
CA SER A 553 -0.80 44.80 -1.00
C SER A 553 -0.65 43.40 -0.41
N ASP A 554 -1.59 42.52 -0.75
CA ASP A 554 -1.75 41.21 -0.14
C ASP A 554 -1.17 40.11 -1.04
N VAL A 555 -0.69 40.48 -2.23
CA VAL A 555 0.07 39.60 -3.13
C VAL A 555 1.55 39.58 -2.70
N CYS A 556 2.13 38.39 -2.58
CA CYS A 556 3.51 38.17 -2.15
C CYS A 556 3.82 38.75 -0.75
N ASN A 557 2.85 38.76 0.16
CA ASN A 557 2.99 39.22 1.53
C ASN A 557 3.36 38.08 2.51
N GLY A 558 3.43 36.83 2.02
CA GLY A 558 3.73 35.63 2.78
C GLY A 558 2.52 35.00 3.47
N ARG A 559 1.29 35.36 3.08
CA ARG A 559 0.02 34.79 3.55
C ARG A 559 -0.84 34.44 2.36
N ASP A 560 -1.55 33.32 2.46
CA ASP A 560 -2.56 32.93 1.48
C ASP A 560 -3.86 33.68 1.77
N ASP A 561 -4.02 34.85 1.14
CA ASP A 561 -5.20 35.69 1.25
C ASP A 561 -6.24 35.34 0.16
N CYS A 562 -5.85 34.58 -0.87
CA CYS A 562 -6.76 34.04 -1.90
C CYS A 562 -7.44 32.71 -1.52
N GLY A 563 -6.93 32.00 -0.51
CA GLY A 563 -7.38 30.68 -0.05
C GLY A 563 -6.99 29.52 -0.96
N ASP A 564 -6.36 29.81 -2.09
CA ASP A 564 -5.82 28.86 -3.07
C ASP A 564 -4.29 28.99 -3.26
N GLY A 565 -3.65 29.90 -2.52
CA GLY A 565 -2.21 30.18 -2.54
C GLY A 565 -1.71 30.88 -3.80
N THR A 566 -2.61 31.38 -4.67
CA THR A 566 -2.23 31.93 -5.98
C THR A 566 -1.63 33.33 -5.91
N ASP A 567 -1.94 34.08 -4.84
CA ASP A 567 -1.36 35.37 -4.49
C ASP A 567 0.10 35.26 -4.00
N GLU A 568 0.54 34.08 -3.57
CA GLU A 568 1.91 33.81 -3.10
C GLU A 568 2.75 33.01 -4.12
N TRP A 569 2.17 32.68 -5.27
CA TRP A 569 2.83 31.87 -6.29
C TRP A 569 3.79 32.71 -7.16
N GLY A 570 5.09 32.39 -7.13
CA GLY A 570 6.08 32.98 -8.04
C GLY A 570 6.81 34.20 -7.50
N CYS A 571 6.65 34.52 -6.22
CA CYS A 571 7.35 35.60 -5.53
C CYS A 571 8.84 35.26 -5.33
N ARG A 572 9.77 36.09 -5.82
CA ARG A 572 11.21 35.93 -5.60
C ARG A 572 11.63 36.62 -4.30
N ASN A 573 12.35 35.90 -3.45
CA ASN A 573 12.99 36.44 -2.25
C ASN A 573 14.13 37.40 -2.61
N GLU A 574 13.93 38.70 -2.38
CA GLU A 574 14.91 39.63 -1.78
C GLU A 574 14.23 40.99 -1.47
N GLN A 575 14.09 41.28 -0.17
CA GLN A 575 13.88 42.59 0.49
C GLN A 575 12.89 43.62 -0.11
N THR A 576 11.80 43.84 0.65
CA THR A 576 11.10 45.12 0.89
C THR A 576 11.07 46.14 -0.26
N ASP A 577 10.01 46.14 -1.07
CA ASP A 577 9.32 47.39 -1.42
C ASP A 577 7.93 47.12 -2.01
N HIS A 578 6.98 47.96 -1.59
CA HIS A 578 5.60 47.97 -2.07
C HIS A 578 5.54 48.34 -3.57
N ALA A 579 4.78 47.56 -4.34
CA ALA A 579 4.18 47.87 -5.65
C ALA A 579 5.06 48.60 -6.69
N VAL A 580 5.56 47.88 -7.71
CA VAL A 580 5.43 48.21 -9.16
C VAL A 580 5.86 46.99 -10.00
N LYS A 581 5.04 46.66 -11.00
CA LYS A 581 5.24 45.68 -12.09
C LYS A 581 6.72 45.37 -12.47
N PRO A 582 7.03 44.08 -12.68
CA PRO A 582 7.84 43.64 -13.81
C PRO A 582 6.93 42.95 -14.83
N ALA A 583 6.75 43.58 -15.99
CA ALA A 583 6.27 42.90 -17.17
C ALA A 583 7.20 41.72 -17.47
N MET A 584 6.71 40.49 -17.32
CA MET A 584 7.40 39.29 -17.77
C MET A 584 7.53 39.36 -19.30
N LYS A 585 8.74 39.65 -19.78
CA LYS A 585 9.13 39.30 -21.15
C LYS A 585 9.35 37.79 -21.17
N CYS A 586 8.41 37.05 -21.72
CA CYS A 586 8.60 35.62 -21.96
C CYS A 586 9.56 35.42 -23.14
N SER A 587 10.54 34.55 -22.95
CA SER A 587 11.49 34.11 -23.98
C SER A 587 10.88 33.09 -24.97
N GLY A 588 9.58 32.79 -24.83
CA GLY A 588 8.83 31.83 -25.65
C GLY A 588 7.41 32.27 -26.01
N PHE A 589 6.46 31.34 -26.05
CA PHE A 589 5.04 31.58 -26.34
C PHE A 589 4.26 31.82 -25.04
N THR A 590 3.44 32.87 -25.01
CA THR A 590 2.55 33.15 -23.89
C THR A 590 1.19 32.54 -24.17
N CYS A 591 0.77 31.60 -23.33
CA CYS A 591 -0.54 30.95 -23.37
C CYS A 591 -1.65 31.98 -23.14
N LYS A 592 -2.86 31.74 -23.66
CA LYS A 592 -4.00 32.66 -23.40
C LYS A 592 -4.43 32.62 -21.93
N SER A 593 -4.12 31.54 -21.22
CA SER A 593 -4.21 31.41 -19.76
C SER A 593 -3.18 32.24 -18.96
N GLY A 594 -2.22 32.89 -19.63
CA GLY A 594 -1.23 33.77 -18.98
C GLY A 594 0.11 33.10 -18.67
N GLU A 595 0.23 31.80 -18.91
CA GLU A 595 1.47 31.03 -18.70
C GLU A 595 2.48 31.28 -19.83
N CYS A 596 3.74 30.91 -19.59
CA CYS A 596 4.79 31.02 -20.61
C CYS A 596 5.49 29.69 -20.83
N VAL A 597 5.38 29.20 -22.07
CA VAL A 597 5.98 27.96 -22.55
C VAL A 597 7.14 28.26 -23.51
N GLU A 598 8.12 27.38 -23.55
CA GLU A 598 9.28 27.54 -24.43
C GLU A 598 8.89 27.41 -25.91
N SER A 599 9.53 28.18 -26.79
CA SER A 599 9.09 28.34 -28.19
C SER A 599 8.99 27.03 -28.99
N HIS A 600 9.78 26.00 -28.65
CA HIS A 600 9.79 24.70 -29.32
C HIS A 600 8.66 23.77 -28.88
N LYS A 601 7.96 24.13 -27.81
CA LYS A 601 6.82 23.39 -27.28
C LYS A 601 5.49 23.78 -27.92
N ARG A 602 5.49 24.86 -28.72
CA ARG A 602 4.33 25.26 -29.51
C ARG A 602 4.21 24.39 -30.77
N CYS A 603 3.03 23.85 -31.03
CA CYS A 603 2.72 23.00 -32.18
C CYS A 603 3.49 21.66 -32.20
N ASN A 604 3.73 21.06 -31.03
CA ASN A 604 4.44 19.81 -30.86
C ASN A 604 3.51 18.58 -30.66
N HIS A 605 2.19 18.74 -30.85
CA HIS A 605 1.15 17.73 -30.62
C HIS A 605 0.98 17.29 -29.16
N ARG A 606 1.50 18.07 -28.20
CA ARG A 606 1.21 17.92 -26.78
C ARG A 606 0.76 19.28 -26.23
N PRO A 607 -0.37 19.34 -25.50
CA PRO A 607 -0.76 20.56 -24.80
C PRO A 607 0.24 20.82 -23.67
N ASP A 608 1.16 21.75 -23.87
CA ASP A 608 2.06 22.29 -22.85
C ASP A 608 1.45 23.54 -22.17
N CYS A 609 0.43 24.19 -22.76
CA CYS A 609 -0.42 25.18 -22.08
C CYS A 609 -1.64 24.52 -21.41
N PHE A 610 -2.03 25.00 -20.22
CA PHE A 610 -3.24 24.53 -19.51
C PHE A 610 -4.54 24.66 -20.31
N ASP A 611 -4.62 25.65 -21.18
CA ASP A 611 -5.76 25.88 -22.07
C ASP A 611 -5.57 25.25 -23.47
N GLY A 612 -4.45 24.56 -23.70
CA GLY A 612 -4.06 23.99 -25.00
C GLY A 612 -3.78 25.03 -26.09
N SER A 613 -3.64 26.32 -25.73
CA SER A 613 -3.50 27.42 -26.70
C SER A 613 -2.17 27.41 -27.45
N ASP A 614 -1.20 26.62 -27.01
CA ASP A 614 0.05 26.35 -27.72
C ASP A 614 -0.13 25.46 -28.95
N GLU A 615 -1.19 24.64 -28.98
CA GLU A 615 -1.54 23.80 -30.13
C GLU A 615 -2.65 24.43 -31.00
N ASP A 616 -3.14 25.61 -30.62
CA ASP A 616 -4.12 26.35 -31.41
C ASP A 616 -3.48 27.01 -32.65
N ASN A 617 -4.15 26.83 -33.80
CA ASN A 617 -3.82 27.51 -35.05
C ASN A 617 -2.44 27.15 -35.64
N CYS A 618 -2.00 25.91 -35.41
CA CYS A 618 -0.82 25.31 -36.04
C CYS A 618 -1.12 24.97 -37.50
N SER A 619 -0.55 25.72 -38.43
CA SER A 619 -0.67 25.44 -39.86
C SER A 619 0.14 24.19 -40.23
N HIS A 620 -0.46 23.01 -40.13
CA HIS A 620 0.13 21.79 -40.66
C HIS A 620 0.06 21.82 -42.19
N THR A 621 1.13 22.31 -42.82
CA THR A 621 1.40 21.96 -44.22
C THR A 621 1.73 20.47 -44.27
N ILE A 622 0.80 19.71 -44.84
CA ILE A 622 1.03 18.38 -45.39
C ILE A 622 2.27 18.46 -46.31
N TYR A 623 3.35 17.79 -45.93
CA TYR A 623 4.33 17.31 -46.89
C TYR A 623 4.36 15.78 -46.78
N ALA A 624 3.61 15.15 -47.66
CA ALA A 624 4.03 13.90 -48.24
C ALA A 624 5.37 14.15 -48.97
N VAL A 625 6.39 13.36 -48.68
CA VAL A 625 7.50 13.10 -49.61
C VAL A 625 7.86 11.62 -49.51
N ASN A 626 7.75 10.97 -50.66
CA ASN A 626 8.20 9.62 -50.98
C ASN A 626 9.73 9.52 -50.86
N ASP A 627 10.24 8.44 -50.27
CA ASP A 627 10.87 7.28 -50.95
C ASP A 627 11.34 6.27 -49.90
#